data_AF-A0A3E4LTZ2-F1
#
_entry.id   AF-A0A3E4LTZ2-F1
#
_cell.length_a   1.000
_cell.length_b   1.000
_cell.length_c   1.000
_cell.angle_alpha   90.00
_cell.angle_beta   90.00
_cell.angle_gamma   90.00
#
_symmetry.space_group_name_H-M   'P 1'
#
loop_
_entity.id
_entity.type
_entity.pdbx_description
1 polymer ?
#
loop_
_entity_poly.entity_id
_entity_poly.type
_entity_poly.pdbx_seq_one_letter_code
_entity_poly.pdbx_strand_id
1 'polypeptide(L)'
;MRELNLSEQYALIALEGQESLHRSVAKSAVLRAVTAAEVLMPVLEKEGCSLSEFAEEAEKAVQAAKNMNKKKERQIEQKVKESLEKEGLLCEIPDLLGCDLNYYSSGIELKSYRSEEQTYFRIRECLRAEILDDGEITMECLSLLWLLRESGCIHDLFSATEQERVLERVNGMAAENEYCRILWEKEFHSIFESFTGRFLRAKSKLFENPYLEGVSLAFPYLERRKAIFIDCVVFGTNVEERRSAAVDFLRKMGHNVEEVRSGSETLLKIDGMYYRIFPATRRSYKVPIQGVNLVPVYW
;
A
#
# COMPACT_ATOMS: atom_id res chain seq x y z
N MET A 1 -5.48 -9.71 -22.59
CA MET A 1 -6.02 -9.09 -21.37
C MET A 1 -6.72 -7.80 -21.76
N ARG A 2 -7.83 -7.47 -21.08
CA ARG A 2 -8.49 -6.17 -21.23
C ARG A 2 -7.53 -5.06 -20.79
N GLU A 3 -7.65 -3.90 -21.42
CA GLU A 3 -6.96 -2.68 -20.99
C GLU A 3 -7.66 -2.15 -19.74
N LEU A 4 -6.90 -1.99 -18.65
CA LEU A 4 -7.42 -1.54 -17.36
C LEU A 4 -7.45 -0.02 -17.34
N ASN A 5 -8.53 0.56 -16.84
CA ASN A 5 -8.58 2.01 -16.66
C ASN A 5 -7.77 2.45 -15.43
N LEU A 6 -7.55 3.76 -15.29
CA LEU A 6 -6.77 4.34 -14.18
C LEU A 6 -7.25 3.88 -12.80
N SER A 7 -8.58 3.85 -12.58
CA SER A 7 -9.15 3.49 -11.28
C SER A 7 -8.90 2.01 -10.94
N GLU A 8 -8.98 1.12 -11.93
CA GLU A 8 -8.73 -0.31 -11.79
C GLU A 8 -7.24 -0.59 -11.54
N GLN A 9 -6.36 0.05 -12.32
CA GLN A 9 -4.91 -0.07 -12.12
C GLN A 9 -4.50 0.39 -10.72
N TYR A 10 -4.97 1.57 -10.31
CA TYR A 10 -4.70 2.10 -8.98
C TYR A 10 -5.25 1.17 -7.89
N ALA A 11 -6.49 0.68 -8.02
CA ALA A 11 -7.10 -0.20 -7.03
C ALA A 11 -6.31 -1.50 -6.84
N LEU A 12 -5.85 -2.14 -7.93
CA LEU A 12 -5.05 -3.36 -7.87
C LEU A 12 -3.71 -3.15 -7.16
N ILE A 13 -3.09 -1.99 -7.34
CA ILE A 13 -1.86 -1.65 -6.60
C ILE A 13 -2.16 -1.40 -5.12
N ALA A 14 -3.14 -0.55 -4.84
CA ALA A 14 -3.27 0.09 -3.54
C ALA A 14 -4.09 -0.72 -2.52
N LEU A 15 -4.97 -1.61 -3.00
CA LEU A 15 -5.69 -2.58 -2.16
C LEU A 15 -4.83 -3.80 -1.82
N GLU A 16 -3.74 -4.08 -2.53
CA GLU A 16 -2.85 -5.21 -2.24
C GLU A 16 -2.44 -5.23 -0.75
N GLY A 17 -2.72 -6.34 -0.08
CA GLY A 17 -2.42 -6.53 1.35
C GLY A 17 -3.28 -5.70 2.31
N GLN A 18 -4.27 -4.92 1.84
CA GLN A 18 -5.21 -4.23 2.72
C GLN A 18 -6.23 -5.20 3.30
N GLU A 19 -6.47 -5.07 4.60
CA GLU A 19 -7.48 -5.85 5.30
C GLU A 19 -8.89 -5.58 4.70
N SER A 20 -9.64 -6.64 4.37
CA SER A 20 -10.85 -6.59 3.56
C SER A 20 -12.14 -6.56 4.38
N LEU A 21 -12.19 -7.15 5.58
CA LEU A 21 -13.43 -7.29 6.36
C LEU A 21 -13.76 -6.06 7.21
N HIS A 22 -12.74 -5.36 7.65
CA HIS A 22 -12.79 -4.27 8.59
C HIS A 22 -12.26 -2.97 7.97
N ARG A 23 -12.69 -1.85 8.56
CA ARG A 23 -12.27 -0.53 8.09
C ARG A 23 -10.95 -0.15 8.73
N SER A 24 -10.00 0.29 7.92
CA SER A 24 -8.75 0.93 8.36
C SER A 24 -8.65 2.35 7.80
N VAL A 25 -7.72 3.14 8.32
CA VAL A 25 -7.42 4.47 7.77
C VAL A 25 -6.71 4.32 6.44
N ALA A 26 -5.79 3.37 6.34
CA ALA A 26 -5.11 3.02 5.09
C ALA A 26 -6.10 2.68 3.96
N LYS A 27 -7.07 1.80 4.21
CA LYS A 27 -8.10 1.44 3.21
C LYS A 27 -9.01 2.63 2.87
N SER A 28 -9.37 3.45 3.86
CA SER A 28 -10.15 4.67 3.60
C SER A 28 -9.41 5.65 2.67
N ALA A 29 -8.09 5.77 2.80
CA ALA A 29 -7.26 6.57 1.88
C ALA A 29 -7.26 6.03 0.45
N VAL A 30 -7.13 4.72 0.30
CA VAL A 30 -7.20 4.04 -1.01
C VAL A 30 -8.55 4.30 -1.68
N LEU A 31 -9.66 4.11 -0.97
CA LEU A 31 -11.00 4.29 -1.56
C LEU A 31 -11.28 5.75 -1.97
N ARG A 32 -10.67 6.73 -1.27
CA ARG A 32 -10.74 8.15 -1.64
C ARG A 32 -9.99 8.43 -2.94
N ALA A 33 -8.81 7.84 -3.08
CA ALA A 33 -8.03 7.93 -4.31
C ALA A 33 -8.70 7.19 -5.48
N VAL A 34 -9.32 6.02 -5.26
CA VAL A 34 -10.16 5.38 -6.30
C VAL A 34 -11.28 6.33 -6.76
N THR A 35 -11.94 7.01 -5.82
CA THR A 35 -12.99 7.99 -6.17
C THR A 35 -12.43 9.17 -6.96
N ALA A 36 -11.25 9.68 -6.61
CA ALA A 36 -10.57 10.72 -7.39
C ALA A 36 -10.22 10.24 -8.80
N ALA A 37 -9.71 9.01 -8.93
CA ALA A 37 -9.41 8.39 -10.22
C ALA A 37 -10.66 8.29 -11.09
N GLU A 38 -11.79 7.83 -10.54
CA GLU A 38 -13.05 7.71 -11.27
C GLU A 38 -13.53 9.05 -11.86
N VAL A 39 -13.27 10.16 -11.17
CA VAL A 39 -13.60 11.52 -11.65
C VAL A 39 -12.61 12.01 -12.70
N LEU A 40 -11.34 11.65 -12.60
CA LEU A 40 -10.28 12.13 -13.49
C LEU A 40 -10.24 11.39 -14.85
N MET A 41 -10.67 10.12 -14.90
CA MET A 41 -10.60 9.30 -16.13
C MET A 41 -11.18 9.96 -17.39
N PRO A 42 -12.39 10.56 -17.38
CA PRO A 42 -12.99 11.11 -18.59
C PRO A 42 -12.15 12.21 -19.25
N VAL A 43 -11.39 12.98 -18.45
CA VAL A 43 -10.55 14.06 -18.96
C VAL A 43 -9.20 13.57 -19.48
N LEU A 44 -8.71 12.44 -18.96
CA LEU A 44 -7.49 11.79 -19.44
C LEU A 44 -7.72 11.05 -20.77
N GLU A 45 -8.91 10.48 -20.97
CA GLU A 45 -9.29 9.77 -22.20
C GLU A 45 -9.69 10.72 -23.35
N LYS A 46 -9.96 12.00 -23.05
CA LYS A 46 -10.40 13.00 -24.03
C LYS A 46 -9.21 13.60 -24.78
N GLU A 47 -9.10 13.31 -26.08
CA GLU A 47 -8.14 13.98 -26.96
C GLU A 47 -8.38 15.51 -27.01
N GLY A 48 -7.31 16.29 -26.87
CA GLY A 48 -7.37 17.75 -27.00
C GLY A 48 -8.10 18.48 -25.87
N CYS A 49 -8.19 17.87 -24.68
CA CYS A 49 -8.72 18.56 -23.49
C CYS A 49 -7.99 19.89 -23.28
N SER A 50 -8.73 20.95 -22.93
CA SER A 50 -8.12 22.23 -22.56
C SER A 50 -7.58 22.21 -21.14
N LEU A 51 -6.60 23.08 -20.85
CA LEU A 51 -6.04 23.25 -19.49
C LEU A 51 -7.11 23.63 -18.45
N SER A 52 -8.08 24.46 -18.82
CA SER A 52 -9.17 24.87 -17.91
C SER A 52 -10.11 23.71 -17.58
N GLU A 53 -10.47 22.90 -18.58
CA GLU A 53 -11.30 21.70 -18.36
C GLU A 53 -10.56 20.70 -17.46
N PHE A 54 -9.27 20.47 -17.71
CA PHE A 54 -8.46 19.59 -16.88
C PHE A 54 -8.35 20.08 -15.43
N ALA A 55 -8.08 21.37 -15.23
CA ALA A 55 -8.01 21.96 -13.89
C ALA A 55 -9.33 21.85 -13.12
N GLU A 56 -10.46 22.01 -13.81
CA GLU A 56 -11.78 21.86 -13.21
C GLU A 56 -12.04 20.41 -12.78
N GLU A 57 -11.71 19.43 -13.62
CA GLU A 57 -11.87 18.01 -13.29
C GLU A 57 -10.90 17.55 -12.19
N ALA A 58 -9.65 18.03 -12.18
CA ALA A 58 -8.72 17.75 -11.10
C ALA A 58 -9.23 18.30 -9.75
N GLU A 59 -9.83 19.49 -9.75
CA GLU A 59 -10.47 20.05 -8.54
C GLU A 59 -11.69 19.23 -8.12
N LYS A 60 -12.56 18.81 -9.06
CA LYS A 60 -13.69 17.92 -8.77
C LYS A 60 -13.23 16.60 -8.16
N ALA A 61 -12.15 16.01 -8.66
CA ALA A 61 -11.57 14.78 -8.13
C ALA A 61 -11.12 14.96 -6.66
N VAL A 62 -10.41 16.04 -6.36
CA VAL A 62 -10.03 16.41 -4.98
C VAL A 62 -11.25 16.58 -4.08
N GLN A 63 -12.26 17.33 -4.53
CA GLN A 63 -13.46 17.57 -3.75
C GLN A 63 -14.28 16.28 -3.52
N ALA A 64 -14.34 15.40 -4.50
CA ALA A 64 -14.99 14.10 -4.37
C ALA A 64 -14.29 13.23 -3.31
N ALA A 65 -12.96 13.17 -3.34
CA ALA A 65 -12.14 12.48 -2.35
C ALA A 65 -12.28 13.09 -0.95
N LYS A 66 -12.34 14.43 -0.82
CA LYS A 66 -12.54 15.14 0.46
C LYS A 66 -13.91 14.87 1.08
N ASN A 67 -14.96 14.91 0.27
CA ASN A 67 -16.35 14.80 0.72
C ASN A 67 -16.85 13.36 0.87
N MET A 68 -15.95 12.37 0.87
CA MET A 68 -16.29 10.97 1.04
C MET A 68 -16.74 10.68 2.48
N ASN A 69 -17.88 9.99 2.62
CA ASN A 69 -18.44 9.54 3.89
C ASN A 69 -18.47 8.01 3.95
N LYS A 70 -18.62 7.44 5.15
CA LYS A 70 -18.60 5.97 5.40
C LYS A 70 -19.52 5.17 4.48
N LYS A 71 -20.68 5.71 4.11
CA LYS A 71 -21.63 5.03 3.21
C LYS A 71 -21.07 4.96 1.79
N LYS A 72 -20.55 6.08 1.28
CA LYS A 72 -19.90 6.15 -0.03
C LYS A 72 -18.66 5.27 -0.09
N GLU A 73 -17.83 5.25 0.97
CA GLU A 73 -16.63 4.39 0.99
C GLU A 73 -17.01 2.92 0.81
N ARG A 74 -18.03 2.43 1.53
CA ARG A 74 -18.52 1.04 1.39
C ARG A 74 -19.08 0.75 0.00
N GLN A 75 -19.76 1.71 -0.61
CA GLN A 75 -20.31 1.55 -1.97
C GLN A 75 -19.20 1.43 -3.00
N ILE A 76 -18.17 2.28 -2.91
CA ILE A 76 -17.00 2.23 -3.78
C ILE A 76 -16.21 0.93 -3.55
N GLU A 77 -15.96 0.55 -2.30
CA GLU A 77 -15.28 -0.71 -1.98
C GLU A 77 -15.99 -1.91 -2.59
N GLN A 78 -17.31 -2.01 -2.41
CA GLN A 78 -18.10 -3.10 -2.96
C GLN A 78 -18.08 -3.11 -4.49
N LYS A 79 -18.26 -1.93 -5.13
CA LYS A 79 -18.22 -1.78 -6.59
C LYS A 79 -16.88 -2.25 -7.17
N VAL A 80 -15.78 -1.79 -6.59
CA VAL A 80 -14.41 -2.12 -7.04
C VAL A 80 -14.15 -3.60 -6.84
N LYS A 81 -14.47 -4.13 -5.65
CA LYS A 81 -14.32 -5.55 -5.32
C LYS A 81 -15.07 -6.42 -6.32
N GLU A 82 -16.37 -6.20 -6.50
CA GLU A 82 -17.21 -7.00 -7.41
C GLU A 82 -16.71 -6.95 -8.86
N SER A 83 -16.29 -5.77 -9.34
CA SER A 83 -15.79 -5.61 -10.70
C SER A 83 -14.49 -6.40 -10.92
N LEU A 84 -13.51 -6.25 -10.02
CA LEU A 84 -12.20 -6.89 -10.16
C LEU A 84 -12.24 -8.39 -9.84
N GLU A 85 -13.06 -8.83 -8.89
CA GLU A 85 -13.27 -10.27 -8.59
C GLU A 85 -13.92 -10.99 -9.77
N LYS A 86 -14.91 -10.37 -10.43
CA LYS A 86 -15.57 -10.95 -11.60
C LYS A 86 -14.59 -11.19 -12.76
N GLU A 87 -13.55 -10.37 -12.86
CA GLU A 87 -12.49 -10.50 -13.86
C GLU A 87 -11.33 -11.40 -13.39
N GLY A 88 -11.38 -11.91 -12.16
CA GLY A 88 -10.32 -12.73 -11.57
C GLY A 88 -9.04 -11.95 -11.26
N LEU A 89 -9.14 -10.62 -11.14
CA LEU A 89 -8.00 -9.72 -10.93
C LEU A 89 -7.77 -9.38 -9.44
N LEU A 90 -8.78 -9.58 -8.60
CA LEU A 90 -8.70 -9.37 -7.16
C LEU A 90 -9.38 -10.55 -6.45
N CYS A 91 -8.88 -10.93 -5.29
CA CYS A 91 -9.51 -11.92 -4.42
C CYS A 91 -9.23 -11.60 -2.94
N GLU A 92 -9.97 -12.23 -2.04
CA GLU A 92 -9.68 -12.21 -0.61
C GLU A 92 -8.90 -13.45 -0.19
N ILE A 93 -7.85 -13.24 0.60
CA ILE A 93 -7.03 -14.30 1.22
C ILE A 93 -6.97 -14.11 2.73
N PRO A 94 -6.54 -15.12 3.51
CA PRO A 94 -6.20 -14.91 4.92
C PRO A 94 -5.17 -13.78 5.09
N ASP A 95 -5.40 -12.88 6.04
CA ASP A 95 -4.46 -11.80 6.34
C ASP A 95 -3.31 -12.32 7.20
N LEU A 96 -2.07 -11.98 6.85
CA LEU A 96 -0.88 -12.38 7.60
C LEU A 96 -0.91 -11.87 9.05
N LEU A 97 -1.53 -10.70 9.31
CA LEU A 97 -1.73 -10.17 10.65
C LEU A 97 -2.59 -11.09 11.53
N GLY A 98 -3.46 -11.91 10.92
CA GLY A 98 -4.20 -12.96 11.60
C GLY A 98 -3.29 -14.03 12.23
N CYS A 99 -2.04 -14.15 11.79
CA CYS A 99 -1.02 -15.01 12.38
C CYS A 99 -0.29 -14.37 13.57
N ASP A 100 -0.43 -13.06 13.83
CA ASP A 100 0.14 -12.46 15.03
C ASP A 100 -0.56 -13.00 16.27
N LEU A 101 0.23 -13.32 17.29
CA LEU A 101 -0.22 -13.88 18.56
C LEU A 101 -1.47 -13.20 19.11
N ASN A 102 -1.57 -11.87 19.05
CA ASN A 102 -2.71 -11.17 19.65
C ASN A 102 -4.02 -11.45 18.89
N TYR A 103 -3.97 -11.48 17.56
CA TYR A 103 -5.15 -11.72 16.73
C TYR A 103 -5.51 -13.20 16.69
N TYR A 104 -4.50 -14.06 16.51
CA TYR A 104 -4.67 -15.51 16.52
C TYR A 104 -5.29 -16.01 17.82
N SER A 105 -4.76 -15.56 18.98
CA SER A 105 -5.29 -15.95 20.29
C SER A 105 -6.68 -15.37 20.59
N SER A 106 -7.06 -14.28 19.93
CA SER A 106 -8.40 -13.67 20.04
C SER A 106 -9.43 -14.33 19.13
N GLY A 107 -9.03 -15.23 18.21
CA GLY A 107 -9.93 -15.89 17.26
C GLY A 107 -10.58 -14.95 16.27
N ILE A 108 -9.97 -13.78 16.00
CA ILE A 108 -10.48 -12.80 15.05
C ILE A 108 -10.11 -13.26 13.64
N GLU A 109 -11.12 -13.43 12.78
CA GLU A 109 -10.90 -13.66 11.36
C GLU A 109 -10.46 -12.34 10.70
N LEU A 110 -9.34 -12.38 9.99
CA LEU A 110 -8.84 -11.28 9.17
C LEU A 110 -8.61 -11.79 7.76
N LYS A 111 -9.00 -10.99 6.78
CA LYS A 111 -8.70 -11.24 5.37
C LYS A 111 -8.06 -10.02 4.76
N SER A 112 -7.22 -10.23 3.75
CA SER A 112 -6.65 -9.16 2.95
C SER A 112 -7.01 -9.33 1.49
N TYR A 113 -7.02 -8.22 0.76
CA TYR A 113 -7.10 -8.26 -0.70
C TYR A 113 -5.77 -8.70 -1.29
N ARG A 114 -5.85 -9.54 -2.32
CA ARG A 114 -4.72 -9.95 -3.17
C ARG A 114 -5.10 -9.82 -4.64
N SER A 115 -4.30 -9.06 -5.36
CA SER A 115 -4.38 -8.87 -6.80
C SER A 115 -3.78 -10.05 -7.55
N GLU A 116 -4.19 -10.25 -8.81
CA GLU A 116 -3.58 -11.24 -9.70
C GLU A 116 -2.11 -10.86 -9.95
N GLU A 117 -1.21 -11.82 -9.68
CA GLU A 117 0.23 -11.56 -9.54
C GLU A 117 0.86 -10.97 -10.80
N GLN A 118 0.55 -11.50 -11.99
CA GLN A 118 1.15 -11.01 -13.24
C GLN A 118 0.68 -9.59 -13.57
N THR A 119 -0.61 -9.33 -13.36
CA THR A 119 -1.21 -8.01 -13.61
C THR A 119 -0.68 -6.99 -12.62
N TYR A 120 -0.67 -7.31 -11.32
CA TYR A 120 -0.09 -6.47 -10.29
C TYR A 120 1.38 -6.13 -10.59
N PHE A 121 2.19 -7.16 -10.89
CA PHE A 121 3.60 -6.97 -11.21
C PHE A 121 3.79 -6.10 -12.45
N ARG A 122 3.02 -6.36 -13.53
CA ARG A 122 3.10 -5.56 -14.75
C ARG A 122 2.79 -4.09 -14.49
N ILE A 123 1.69 -3.77 -13.80
CA ILE A 123 1.32 -2.37 -13.52
C ILE A 123 2.42 -1.71 -12.69
N ARG A 124 2.91 -2.39 -11.63
CA ARG A 124 3.94 -1.87 -10.74
C ARG A 124 5.25 -1.61 -11.46
N GLU A 125 5.74 -2.57 -12.25
CA GLU A 125 7.03 -2.43 -12.95
C GLU A 125 6.95 -1.45 -14.12
N CYS A 126 5.82 -1.36 -14.84
CA CYS A 126 5.63 -0.32 -15.86
C CYS A 126 5.68 1.07 -15.23
N LEU A 127 4.94 1.28 -14.13
CA LEU A 127 4.96 2.54 -13.38
C LEU A 127 6.38 2.89 -12.91
N ARG A 128 7.11 1.92 -12.35
CA ARG A 128 8.47 2.11 -11.87
C ARG A 128 9.46 2.42 -13.00
N ALA A 129 9.42 1.66 -14.09
CA ALA A 129 10.31 1.88 -15.23
C ALA A 129 10.12 3.29 -15.82
N GLU A 130 8.87 3.71 -16.03
CA GLU A 130 8.58 4.99 -16.66
C GLU A 130 9.05 6.20 -15.82
N ILE A 131 8.90 6.14 -14.49
CA ILE A 131 9.30 7.26 -13.64
C ILE A 131 10.78 7.28 -13.27
N LEU A 132 11.41 6.10 -13.12
CA LEU A 132 12.80 6.00 -12.66
C LEU A 132 13.81 6.12 -13.82
N ASP A 133 13.45 5.67 -15.02
CA ASP A 133 14.29 5.83 -16.22
C ASP A 133 14.22 7.26 -16.76
N ASP A 134 15.18 7.67 -17.61
CA ASP A 134 15.27 9.04 -18.17
C ASP A 134 14.29 9.32 -19.33
N GLY A 135 13.22 8.53 -19.48
CA GLY A 135 12.24 8.65 -20.56
C GLY A 135 11.19 9.77 -20.38
N GLU A 136 10.23 9.83 -21.30
CA GLU A 136 9.03 10.67 -21.15
C GLU A 136 8.07 10.04 -20.12
N ILE A 137 7.40 10.88 -19.33
CA ILE A 137 6.40 10.47 -18.35
C ILE A 137 5.02 10.76 -18.94
N THR A 138 4.20 9.73 -19.06
CA THR A 138 2.81 9.83 -19.51
C THR A 138 1.92 10.45 -18.44
N MET A 139 0.81 11.04 -18.88
CA MET A 139 -0.20 11.55 -17.96
C MET A 139 -0.87 10.44 -17.13
N GLU A 140 -0.90 9.21 -17.63
CA GLU A 140 -1.41 8.06 -16.89
C GLU A 140 -0.49 7.68 -15.72
N CYS A 141 0.81 7.55 -15.97
CA CYS A 141 1.83 7.33 -14.94
C CYS A 141 1.81 8.45 -13.89
N LEU A 142 1.76 9.72 -14.32
CA LEU A 142 1.66 10.85 -13.41
C LEU A 142 0.39 10.78 -12.56
N SER A 143 -0.74 10.39 -13.15
CA SER A 143 -2.01 10.26 -12.43
C SER A 143 -1.95 9.13 -11.38
N LEU A 144 -1.35 7.99 -11.71
CA LEU A 144 -1.10 6.92 -10.74
C LEU A 144 -0.20 7.39 -9.59
N LEU A 145 0.91 8.08 -9.89
CA LEU A 145 1.82 8.62 -8.88
C LEU A 145 1.12 9.63 -7.96
N TRP A 146 0.31 10.52 -8.52
CA TRP A 146 -0.49 11.46 -7.75
C TRP A 146 -1.43 10.72 -6.78
N LEU A 147 -2.18 9.73 -7.26
CA LEU A 147 -3.08 8.93 -6.42
C LEU A 147 -2.33 8.18 -5.31
N LEU A 148 -1.17 7.59 -5.63
CA LEU A 148 -0.32 6.86 -4.67
C LEU A 148 0.27 7.79 -3.61
N ARG A 149 0.68 8.99 -3.99
CA ARG A 149 1.13 10.04 -3.06
C ARG A 149 -0.01 10.41 -2.12
N GLU A 150 -1.16 10.75 -2.67
CA GLU A 150 -2.30 11.24 -1.90
C GLU A 150 -2.94 10.18 -0.97
N SER A 151 -2.75 8.90 -1.26
CA SER A 151 -3.18 7.79 -0.40
C SER A 151 -2.11 7.25 0.54
N GLY A 152 -0.86 7.71 0.43
CA GLY A 152 0.28 7.21 1.19
C GLY A 152 0.80 5.84 0.76
N CYS A 153 0.48 5.40 -0.46
CA CYS A 153 0.94 4.13 -1.04
C CYS A 153 2.28 4.24 -1.77
N ILE A 154 2.83 5.45 -1.95
CA ILE A 154 4.12 5.64 -2.64
C ILE A 154 5.26 4.84 -1.98
N HIS A 155 5.21 4.67 -0.66
CA HIS A 155 6.20 3.93 0.13
C HIS A 155 6.11 2.41 0.00
N ASP A 156 5.04 1.91 -0.61
CA ASP A 156 4.89 0.48 -0.89
C ASP A 156 5.59 0.12 -2.21
N LEU A 157 5.82 1.11 -3.09
CA LEU A 157 6.38 0.91 -4.43
C LEU A 157 7.80 1.42 -4.59
N PHE A 158 8.20 2.44 -3.83
CA PHE A 158 9.47 3.13 -4.01
C PHE A 158 10.24 3.21 -2.69
N SER A 159 11.54 2.94 -2.74
CA SER A 159 12.46 3.22 -1.63
C SER A 159 12.55 4.72 -1.33
N ALA A 160 13.18 5.10 -0.21
CA ALA A 160 13.38 6.52 0.12
C ALA A 160 14.20 7.25 -0.96
N THR A 161 15.24 6.62 -1.50
CA THR A 161 16.07 7.20 -2.57
C THR A 161 15.33 7.24 -3.90
N GLU A 162 14.53 6.21 -4.22
CA GLU A 162 13.69 6.23 -5.42
C GLU A 162 12.60 7.29 -5.32
N GLN A 163 12.04 7.53 -4.13
CA GLN A 163 11.10 8.61 -3.88
C GLN A 163 11.73 9.98 -4.20
N GLU A 164 12.95 10.26 -3.72
CA GLU A 164 13.66 11.51 -4.09
C GLU A 164 13.79 11.68 -5.61
N ARG A 165 14.09 10.58 -6.32
CA ARG A 165 14.17 10.56 -7.78
C ARG A 165 12.80 10.80 -8.44
N VAL A 166 11.74 10.18 -7.95
CA VAL A 166 10.36 10.43 -8.42
C VAL A 166 10.02 11.91 -8.27
N LEU A 167 10.35 12.51 -7.13
CA LEU A 167 10.08 13.93 -6.89
C LEU A 167 10.85 14.83 -7.86
N GLU A 168 12.14 14.56 -8.06
CA GLU A 168 12.98 15.27 -9.03
C GLU A 168 12.38 15.23 -10.44
N ARG A 169 12.02 14.03 -10.90
CA ARG A 169 11.46 13.78 -12.23
C ARG A 169 10.13 14.49 -12.45
N VAL A 170 9.21 14.40 -11.48
CA VAL A 170 7.90 15.08 -11.56
C VAL A 170 8.06 16.60 -11.50
N ASN A 171 8.96 17.12 -10.67
CA ASN A 171 9.22 18.57 -10.62
C ASN A 171 9.82 19.09 -11.93
N GLY A 172 10.72 18.32 -12.56
CA GLY A 172 11.23 18.62 -13.90
C GLY A 172 10.11 18.68 -14.94
N MET A 173 9.23 17.68 -14.94
CA MET A 173 8.05 17.66 -15.82
C MET A 173 7.10 18.83 -15.55
N ALA A 174 6.85 19.17 -14.29
CA ALA A 174 5.95 20.26 -13.91
C ALA A 174 6.47 21.65 -14.33
N ALA A 175 7.78 21.80 -14.52
CA ALA A 175 8.37 23.05 -15.02
C ALA A 175 8.03 23.29 -16.50
N GLU A 176 7.78 22.23 -17.28
CA GLU A 176 7.57 22.29 -18.72
C GLU A 176 6.13 21.95 -19.14
N ASN A 177 5.39 21.20 -18.33
CA ASN A 177 4.04 20.73 -18.62
C ASN A 177 3.03 21.26 -17.58
N GLU A 178 2.15 22.16 -18.04
CA GLU A 178 1.13 22.78 -17.19
C GLU A 178 0.09 21.79 -16.65
N TYR A 179 -0.28 20.73 -17.39
CA TYR A 179 -1.15 19.67 -16.88
C TYR A 179 -0.52 18.97 -15.69
N CYS A 180 0.79 18.68 -15.78
CA CYS A 180 1.55 18.07 -14.70
C CYS A 180 1.54 18.96 -13.46
N ARG A 181 1.87 20.24 -13.64
CA ARG A 181 1.87 21.22 -12.54
C ARG A 181 0.51 21.33 -11.87
N ILE A 182 -0.56 21.47 -12.65
CA ILE A 182 -1.94 21.55 -12.14
C ILE A 182 -2.28 20.34 -11.28
N LEU A 183 -2.03 19.12 -11.79
CA LEU A 183 -2.37 17.90 -11.06
C LEU A 183 -1.51 17.74 -9.81
N TRP A 184 -0.21 17.98 -9.92
CA TRP A 184 0.74 17.73 -8.84
C TRP A 184 0.53 18.69 -7.65
N GLU A 185 0.10 19.93 -7.90
CA GLU A 185 -0.27 20.91 -6.86
C GLU A 185 -1.57 20.54 -6.10
N LYS A 186 -2.36 19.58 -6.58
CA LYS A 186 -3.62 19.18 -5.92
C LYS A 186 -3.39 18.21 -4.77
N GLU A 187 -4.04 18.48 -3.64
CA GLU A 187 -3.93 17.66 -2.44
C GLU A 187 -5.28 17.34 -1.80
N PHE A 188 -5.49 16.06 -1.47
CA PHE A 188 -6.54 15.56 -0.60
C PHE A 188 -6.02 14.73 0.58
N HIS A 189 -4.72 14.44 0.68
CA HIS A 189 -4.15 13.75 1.84
C HIS A 189 -4.22 14.56 3.15
N SER A 190 -4.35 15.89 3.07
CA SER A 190 -4.53 16.79 4.23
C SER A 190 -5.73 16.44 5.12
N ILE A 191 -6.70 15.67 4.63
CA ILE A 191 -7.83 15.15 5.44
C ILE A 191 -7.33 14.32 6.64
N PHE A 192 -6.19 13.64 6.49
CA PHE A 192 -5.64 12.76 7.51
C PHE A 192 -4.91 13.52 8.64
N GLU A 193 -4.67 14.83 8.53
CA GLU A 193 -4.05 15.66 9.57
C GLU A 193 -4.81 15.62 10.90
N SER A 194 -6.14 15.60 10.82
CA SER A 194 -7.01 15.56 12.00
C SER A 194 -6.89 14.25 12.79
N PHE A 195 -6.50 13.15 12.13
CA PHE A 195 -6.33 11.83 12.76
C PHE A 195 -4.97 11.69 13.47
N THR A 196 -3.98 12.50 13.11
CA THR A 196 -2.58 12.32 13.53
C THR A 196 -2.08 13.39 14.50
N GLY A 197 -2.86 14.45 14.73
CA GLY A 197 -2.49 15.70 15.38
C GLY A 197 -1.97 15.67 16.83
N ARG A 198 -1.75 14.52 17.48
CA ARG A 198 -1.16 14.48 18.85
C ARG A 198 -0.12 13.38 19.11
N PHE A 199 -0.17 12.25 18.41
CA PHE A 199 0.66 11.08 18.75
C PHE A 199 2.05 11.09 18.08
N LEU A 200 2.18 11.70 16.89
CA LEU A 200 3.37 11.55 16.03
C LEU A 200 4.38 12.71 16.10
N ARG A 201 4.00 13.87 16.67
CA ARG A 201 4.92 15.01 16.88
C ARG A 201 6.16 14.67 17.73
N ALA A 202 6.11 13.60 18.52
CA ALA A 202 7.20 13.17 19.40
C ALA A 202 8.29 12.32 18.71
N LYS A 203 8.11 11.89 17.45
CA LYS A 203 9.05 11.01 16.72
C LYS A 203 9.57 11.63 15.41
N SER A 204 9.87 12.93 15.40
CA SER A 204 10.20 13.72 14.20
C SER A 204 11.33 13.17 13.32
N LYS A 205 12.33 12.48 13.89
CA LYS A 205 13.45 11.90 13.12
C LYS A 205 13.08 10.72 12.21
N LEU A 206 11.90 10.11 12.37
CA LEU A 206 11.39 9.08 11.47
C LEU A 206 10.76 9.67 10.19
N PHE A 207 10.66 10.99 10.09
CA PHE A 207 9.86 11.70 9.09
C PHE A 207 10.67 12.72 8.25
N GLU A 208 11.98 12.55 8.15
CA GLU A 208 12.83 13.32 7.23
C GLU A 208 12.80 12.68 5.82
N ASN A 209 11.62 12.63 5.19
CA ASN A 209 11.44 12.18 3.80
C ASN A 209 10.47 13.15 3.10
N PRO A 210 10.73 13.55 1.84
CA PRO A 210 9.90 14.49 1.09
C PRO A 210 8.41 14.12 0.95
N TYR A 211 8.05 12.84 1.03
CA TYR A 211 6.65 12.37 1.03
C TYR A 211 6.09 12.08 2.42
N LEU A 212 6.89 12.32 3.47
CA LEU A 212 6.52 12.23 4.88
C LEU A 212 6.65 13.58 5.61
N GLU A 213 6.99 14.67 4.92
CA GLU A 213 6.88 16.02 5.44
C GLU A 213 5.41 16.38 5.60
N GLY A 214 4.90 16.12 6.80
CA GLY A 214 3.49 16.30 7.12
C GLY A 214 2.93 15.05 7.77
N VAL A 215 2.35 15.22 8.94
CA VAL A 215 1.86 14.13 9.81
C VAL A 215 0.73 13.29 9.15
N SER A 216 0.27 13.65 7.95
CA SER A 216 -0.89 13.11 7.23
C SER A 216 -0.70 11.68 6.68
N LEU A 217 0.49 11.35 6.15
CA LEU A 217 0.74 10.06 5.48
C LEU A 217 1.37 9.00 6.39
N ALA A 218 1.81 9.40 7.57
CA ALA A 218 2.46 8.54 8.55
C ALA A 218 1.58 7.39 9.06
N PHE A 219 0.26 7.59 9.19
CA PHE A 219 -0.62 6.59 9.78
C PHE A 219 -1.00 5.46 8.81
N PRO A 220 -1.46 5.73 7.56
CA PRO A 220 -1.57 4.70 6.52
C PRO A 220 -0.29 3.88 6.35
N TYR A 221 0.85 4.56 6.34
CA TYR A 221 2.16 3.93 6.29
C TYR A 221 2.42 3.01 7.49
N LEU A 222 2.23 3.46 8.72
CA LEU A 222 2.45 2.63 9.92
C LEU A 222 1.48 1.45 10.01
N GLU A 223 0.22 1.62 9.58
CA GLU A 223 -0.75 0.52 9.55
C GLU A 223 -0.36 -0.60 8.59
N ARG A 224 0.27 -0.26 7.46
CA ARG A 224 0.81 -1.22 6.48
C ARG A 224 2.08 -1.90 6.95
N ARG A 225 2.81 -1.28 7.89
CA ARG A 225 4.15 -1.72 8.32
C ARG A 225 4.21 -2.45 9.67
N LYS A 226 3.28 -3.39 9.90
CA LYS A 226 3.19 -4.12 11.19
C LYS A 226 4.15 -5.31 11.25
N ALA A 227 4.93 -5.38 12.33
CA ALA A 227 5.71 -6.57 12.68
C ALA A 227 4.79 -7.62 13.33
N ILE A 228 4.94 -8.87 12.91
CA ILE A 228 4.07 -9.98 13.29
C ILE A 228 4.86 -10.93 14.18
N PHE A 229 4.31 -11.28 15.34
CA PHE A 229 4.92 -12.26 16.22
C PHE A 229 4.11 -13.54 16.24
N ILE A 230 4.72 -14.62 15.77
CA ILE A 230 4.12 -15.95 15.75
C ILE A 230 4.68 -16.71 16.95
N ASP A 231 3.80 -17.27 17.78
CA ASP A 231 4.26 -18.11 18.87
C ASP A 231 4.75 -19.45 18.33
N CYS A 232 5.91 -19.87 18.82
CA CYS A 232 6.50 -21.16 18.48
C CYS A 232 7.06 -21.72 19.78
N VAL A 233 6.22 -22.44 20.53
CA VAL A 233 6.65 -23.06 21.78
C VAL A 233 7.34 -24.38 21.45
N VAL A 234 8.67 -24.34 21.30
CA VAL A 234 9.45 -25.57 21.26
C VAL A 234 10.72 -25.40 22.11
N PHE A 235 10.66 -25.87 23.35
CA PHE A 235 11.86 -26.00 24.19
C PHE A 235 12.88 -26.90 23.50
N GLY A 236 14.15 -26.49 23.52
CA GLY A 236 15.25 -27.25 22.91
C GLY A 236 15.45 -27.03 21.41
N THR A 237 14.73 -26.10 20.77
CA THR A 237 14.92 -25.81 19.33
C THR A 237 15.96 -24.74 19.02
N ASN A 238 16.62 -24.92 17.88
CA ASN A 238 17.53 -23.96 17.27
C ASN A 238 16.79 -22.96 16.33
N VAL A 239 17.54 -22.06 15.70
CA VAL A 239 16.99 -21.02 14.82
C VAL A 239 16.32 -21.60 13.56
N GLU A 240 16.91 -22.64 12.97
CA GLU A 240 16.41 -23.26 11.75
C GLU A 240 15.10 -24.00 11.99
N GLU A 241 15.02 -24.75 13.09
CA GLU A 241 13.82 -25.49 13.49
C GLU A 241 12.64 -24.54 13.77
N ARG A 242 12.90 -23.39 14.43
CA ARG A 242 11.87 -22.38 14.67
C ARG A 242 11.38 -21.72 13.39
N ARG A 243 12.29 -21.44 12.46
CA ARG A 243 11.92 -20.91 11.13
C ARG A 243 11.08 -21.92 10.37
N SER A 244 11.48 -23.20 10.34
CA SER A 244 10.70 -24.26 9.69
C SER A 244 9.29 -24.37 10.28
N ALA A 245 9.18 -24.35 11.61
CA ALA A 245 7.88 -24.41 12.28
C ALA A 245 6.99 -23.20 11.94
N ALA A 246 7.56 -21.99 11.87
CA ALA A 246 6.84 -20.80 11.45
C ALA A 246 6.39 -20.88 9.99
N VAL A 247 7.24 -21.37 9.09
CA VAL A 247 6.90 -21.58 7.67
C VAL A 247 5.76 -22.59 7.52
N ASP A 248 5.81 -23.71 8.25
CA ASP A 248 4.75 -24.73 8.22
C ASP A 248 3.42 -24.19 8.77
N PHE A 249 3.49 -23.39 9.86
CA PHE A 249 2.33 -22.71 10.40
C PHE A 249 1.71 -21.74 9.38
N LEU A 250 2.51 -20.88 8.76
CA LEU A 250 2.04 -19.93 7.75
C LEU A 250 1.37 -20.63 6.56
N ARG A 251 1.98 -21.71 6.05
CA ARG A 251 1.38 -22.53 4.97
C ARG A 251 0.06 -23.15 5.39
N LYS A 252 -0.02 -23.66 6.63
CA LYS A 252 -1.28 -24.18 7.19
C LYS A 252 -2.36 -23.10 7.30
N MET A 253 -1.95 -21.85 7.53
CA MET A 253 -2.85 -20.69 7.55
C MET A 253 -3.23 -20.18 6.15
N GLY A 254 -2.71 -20.80 5.09
CA GLY A 254 -3.08 -20.50 3.70
C GLY A 254 -2.15 -19.53 2.98
N HIS A 255 -1.01 -19.18 3.58
CA HIS A 255 -0.04 -18.28 2.96
C HIS A 255 0.93 -19.02 2.04
N ASN A 256 1.29 -18.38 0.92
CA ASN A 256 2.37 -18.83 0.06
C ASN A 256 3.70 -18.38 0.64
N VAL A 257 4.59 -19.31 0.98
CA VAL A 257 5.87 -19.01 1.64
C VAL A 257 7.05 -19.64 0.90
N GLU A 258 7.96 -18.78 0.46
CA GLU A 258 9.22 -19.14 -0.19
C GLU A 258 10.41 -18.62 0.64
N GLU A 259 11.44 -19.44 0.80
CA GLU A 259 12.70 -19.00 1.41
C GLU A 259 13.62 -18.40 0.34
N VAL A 260 14.08 -17.17 0.56
CA VAL A 260 14.91 -16.43 -0.40
C VAL A 260 16.23 -16.06 0.24
N ARG A 261 17.34 -16.47 -0.38
CA ARG A 261 18.69 -16.11 0.08
C ARG A 261 19.05 -14.71 -0.41
N SER A 262 19.45 -13.84 0.52
CA SER A 262 19.96 -12.49 0.22
C SER A 262 21.29 -12.30 0.95
N GLY A 263 22.39 -12.51 0.23
CA GLY A 263 23.74 -12.54 0.81
C GLY A 263 23.86 -13.62 1.90
N SER A 264 24.18 -13.20 3.13
CA SER A 264 24.24 -14.08 4.31
C SER A 264 22.91 -14.24 5.04
N GLU A 265 21.88 -13.47 4.68
CA GLU A 265 20.55 -13.54 5.30
C GLU A 265 19.62 -14.50 4.52
N THR A 266 18.69 -15.12 5.24
CA THR A 266 17.57 -15.86 4.65
C THR A 266 16.28 -15.10 4.95
N LEU A 267 15.65 -14.57 3.91
CA LEU A 267 14.37 -13.89 3.97
C LEU A 267 13.24 -14.89 3.68
N LEU A 268 12.04 -14.54 4.11
CA LEU A 268 10.81 -15.21 3.67
C LEU A 268 10.08 -14.30 2.70
N LYS A 269 9.76 -14.80 1.52
CA LYS A 269 8.77 -14.19 0.62
C LYS A 269 7.41 -14.80 0.96
N ILE A 270 6.53 -14.02 1.56
CA ILE A 270 5.19 -14.41 2.01
C ILE A 270 4.19 -13.61 1.18
N ASP A 271 3.36 -14.31 0.39
CA ASP A 271 2.35 -13.70 -0.49
C ASP A 271 2.89 -12.53 -1.34
N GLY A 272 4.09 -12.69 -1.89
CA GLY A 272 4.73 -11.69 -2.74
C GLY A 272 5.59 -10.64 -1.99
N MET A 273 5.46 -10.54 -0.67
CA MET A 273 6.17 -9.56 0.16
C MET A 273 7.33 -10.19 0.94
N TYR A 274 8.43 -9.45 1.13
CA TYR A 274 9.63 -9.97 1.81
C TYR A 274 9.63 -9.64 3.29
N TYR A 275 10.03 -10.61 4.11
CA TYR A 275 10.12 -10.51 5.57
C TYR A 275 11.45 -11.05 6.07
N ARG A 276 12.05 -10.33 7.02
CA ARG A 276 13.07 -10.87 7.92
C ARG A 276 12.37 -11.71 8.98
N ILE A 277 12.90 -12.89 9.21
CA ILE A 277 12.48 -13.77 10.29
C ILE A 277 13.60 -13.95 11.30
N PHE A 278 13.32 -13.76 12.58
CA PHE A 278 14.28 -14.03 13.66
C PHE A 278 13.58 -14.46 14.95
N PRO A 279 14.24 -15.30 15.77
CA PRO A 279 13.71 -15.70 17.07
C PRO A 279 13.50 -14.49 17.98
N ALA A 280 12.41 -14.50 18.72
CA ALA A 280 12.08 -13.45 19.67
C ALA A 280 11.36 -14.02 20.90
N THR A 281 11.34 -13.24 21.97
CA THR A 281 10.53 -13.53 23.16
C THR A 281 9.70 -12.30 23.48
N ARG A 282 8.38 -12.45 23.51
CA ARG A 282 7.46 -11.41 23.97
C ARG A 282 6.97 -11.75 25.36
N ARG A 283 6.81 -10.74 26.20
CA ARG A 283 6.23 -10.91 27.54
C ARG A 283 4.74 -10.61 27.47
N SER A 284 3.91 -11.61 27.73
CA SER A 284 2.49 -11.40 27.97
C SER A 284 2.25 -11.47 29.48
N TYR A 285 1.90 -10.33 30.08
CA TYR A 285 1.83 -10.15 31.54
C TYR A 285 3.14 -10.58 32.24
N LYS A 286 3.13 -11.73 32.91
CA LYS A 286 4.30 -12.30 33.62
C LYS A 286 4.88 -13.53 32.93
N VAL A 287 4.32 -13.95 31.80
CA VAL A 287 4.71 -15.16 31.08
C VAL A 287 5.56 -14.78 29.87
N PRO A 288 6.81 -15.28 29.77
CA PRO A 288 7.58 -15.16 28.54
C PRO A 288 7.03 -16.14 27.50
N ILE A 289 6.71 -15.63 26.32
CA ILE A 289 6.26 -16.40 25.17
C ILE A 289 7.38 -16.37 24.15
N GLN A 290 7.89 -17.55 23.79
CA GLN A 290 8.92 -17.72 22.77
C GLN A 290 8.27 -17.89 21.40
N GLY A 291 8.92 -17.35 20.38
CA GLY A 291 8.42 -17.39 19.02
C GLY A 291 9.37 -16.77 18.02
N VAL A 292 8.83 -16.28 16.92
CA VAL A 292 9.56 -15.56 15.88
C VAL A 292 8.89 -14.22 15.60
N ASN A 293 9.70 -13.22 15.29
CA ASN A 293 9.22 -11.98 14.69
C ASN A 293 9.40 -12.08 13.17
N LEU A 294 8.34 -11.71 12.45
CA LEU A 294 8.37 -11.36 11.04
C LEU A 294 8.35 -9.84 10.94
N VAL A 295 9.39 -9.28 10.36
CA VAL A 295 9.50 -7.84 10.11
C VAL A 295 9.59 -7.63 8.62
N PRO A 296 8.68 -6.86 7.99
CA PRO A 296 8.73 -6.70 6.55
C PRO A 296 10.02 -5.97 6.14
N VAL A 297 10.57 -6.37 5.00
CA VAL A 297 11.76 -5.77 4.39
C VAL A 297 11.29 -4.66 3.48
N TYR A 298 11.73 -3.44 3.79
CA TYR A 298 11.48 -2.28 2.95
C TYR A 298 12.79 -1.86 2.31
N TRP A 299 12.72 -1.55 1.03
CA TRP A 299 13.82 -1.02 0.23
C TRP A 299 14.02 0.46 0.54
#